data_AF-A0A4P5ZXA3-F1
#
_entry.id   AF-A0A4P5ZXA3-F1
#
_cell.length_a   1.000
_cell.length_b   1.000
_cell.length_c   1.000
_cell.angle_alpha   90.00
_cell.angle_beta   90.00
_cell.angle_gamma   90.00
#
_symmetry.space_group_name_H-M   'P 1'
#
loop_
_entity.id
_entity.type
_entity.pdbx_description
1 polymer ?
#
loop_
_entity_poly.entity_id
_entity_poly.type
_entity_poly.pdbx_seq_one_letter_code
_entity_poly.pdbx_strand_id
1 'polypeptide(L)'
;MSNLIFPDVATNQSILADLSQKIQENQTPPVSQFQRDDGGSEIIGSLNQGNVFVGSTANDFATGGNQADAIDGGDGNDIILGLQEDDNLLGGKGSDNIYAGKGNDLVGGGKGGDLISGDEGDDTIFGEEGNDIIYGGKGKDALDGGAGNDNLYGGSGDDTIVGGEGDDLLFGDQGNDTLDGGPGKDTLYGGEGDDSLTGGLDDDLLFGGKGKDTLYGGSGDDTMVGGEGDDLLFGDQGNDILDGGLGKDILSAGEGDDSMTGGLDDDLLFGGQGKDTLIGGAGDDLLTGGKGNDTFVYEGAIDQLGQDTLTDFNVSEDAIALNSTDFSALAPGVPGALADGEFQTIANFSGKAADAGNANLIYDPESGLLYYIDKQGITTPMLDMGKNLTLGNDNFDLI
;
A
#
# COMPACT_ATOMS: atom_id res chain seq x y z
N MET A 1 8.67 10.70 7.26
CA MET A 1 8.20 11.48 8.43
C MET A 1 6.68 11.38 8.44
N SER A 2 6.18 10.21 8.84
CA SER A 2 4.75 9.94 9.03
C SER A 2 4.32 10.58 10.35
N ASN A 3 3.51 11.63 10.26
CA ASN A 3 2.69 12.08 11.38
C ASN A 3 1.31 11.49 11.14
N LEU A 4 1.19 10.17 11.27
CA LEU A 4 -0.08 9.47 11.20
C LEU A 4 -0.80 9.62 12.56
N ILE A 5 -2.12 9.77 12.49
CA ILE A 5 -3.00 10.36 13.51
C ILE A 5 -3.42 9.29 14.52
N PHE A 6 -2.45 8.57 15.10
CA PHE A 6 -2.66 7.89 16.36
C PHE A 6 -1.61 8.40 17.34
N PRO A 7 -2.02 8.96 18.50
CA PRO A 7 -1.04 9.29 19.51
C PRO A 7 -0.45 7.95 20.00
N ASP A 8 0.84 7.69 19.72
CA ASP A 8 1.74 6.64 20.26
C ASP A 8 1.05 5.63 21.21
N VAL A 9 1.22 4.31 21.03
CA VAL A 9 0.74 3.22 21.92
C VAL A 9 0.69 3.59 23.42
N ALA A 10 1.67 4.35 23.93
CA ALA A 10 1.68 4.85 25.31
C ALA A 10 0.50 5.79 25.67
N THR A 11 0.05 6.60 24.72
CA THR A 11 -1.13 7.48 24.79
C THR A 11 -2.43 6.71 24.66
N ASN A 12 -2.53 5.73 23.74
CA ASN A 12 -3.72 4.87 23.60
C ASN A 12 -3.96 4.04 24.87
N GLN A 13 -2.91 3.39 25.39
CA GLN A 13 -2.96 2.70 26.69
C GLN A 13 -3.29 3.66 27.84
N SER A 14 -2.90 4.94 27.76
CA SER A 14 -3.28 5.92 28.79
C SER A 14 -4.75 6.31 28.74
N ILE A 15 -5.36 6.35 27.55
CA ILE A 15 -6.78 6.68 27.36
C ILE A 15 -7.64 5.53 27.88
N LEU A 16 -7.35 4.29 27.46
CA LEU A 16 -8.10 3.11 27.91
C LEU A 16 -7.86 2.79 29.39
N ALA A 17 -6.63 3.00 29.91
CA ALA A 17 -6.37 2.88 31.34
C ALA A 17 -7.08 3.96 32.18
N ASP A 18 -7.13 5.21 31.72
CA ASP A 18 -7.89 6.28 32.39
C ASP A 18 -9.40 6.00 32.31
N LEU A 19 -9.89 5.43 31.21
CA LEU A 19 -11.27 4.99 31.07
C LEU A 19 -11.62 3.86 32.04
N SER A 20 -10.83 2.76 32.04
CA SER A 20 -11.00 1.66 32.98
C SER A 20 -10.92 2.15 34.43
N GLN A 21 -9.97 3.05 34.74
CA GLN A 21 -9.87 3.66 36.06
C GLN A 21 -11.10 4.50 36.42
N LYS A 22 -11.64 5.32 35.50
CA LYS A 22 -12.85 6.12 35.75
C LYS A 22 -14.10 5.27 35.96
N ILE A 23 -14.25 4.20 35.17
CA ILE A 23 -15.31 3.20 35.34
C ILE A 23 -15.16 2.55 36.73
N GLN A 24 -13.94 2.23 37.14
CA GLN A 24 -13.65 1.67 38.46
C GLN A 24 -13.74 2.67 39.64
N GLU A 25 -13.43 3.96 39.47
CA GLU A 25 -13.45 4.95 40.55
C GLU A 25 -14.87 5.41 40.92
N ASN A 26 -15.80 5.36 39.96
CA ASN A 26 -17.20 5.62 40.21
C ASN A 26 -17.88 4.55 41.12
N GLN A 27 -17.15 3.53 41.58
CA GLN A 27 -17.59 2.43 42.47
C GLN A 27 -17.93 2.80 43.94
N THR A 28 -18.00 4.07 44.40
CA THR A 28 -18.31 4.41 45.81
C THR A 28 -19.47 5.42 46.01
N PRO A 29 -20.55 5.11 46.79
CA PRO A 29 -21.91 5.63 46.50
C PRO A 29 -22.32 6.86 47.34
N PRO A 30 -23.37 7.63 46.94
CA PRO A 30 -24.76 7.18 47.07
C PRO A 30 -25.65 7.52 45.86
N VAL A 31 -25.76 6.61 44.89
CA VAL A 31 -26.93 6.54 44.00
C VAL A 31 -27.22 5.08 43.67
N SER A 32 -28.48 4.75 43.41
CA SER A 32 -29.03 3.42 43.14
C SER A 32 -28.63 2.84 41.75
N GLN A 33 -27.43 3.10 41.26
CA GLN A 33 -27.11 3.16 39.81
C GLN A 33 -26.01 2.20 39.31
N PHE A 34 -25.56 1.25 40.12
CA PHE A 34 -24.62 0.21 39.67
C PHE A 34 -25.31 -1.15 39.67
N GLN A 35 -25.43 -1.79 38.50
CA GLN A 35 -25.68 -3.21 38.43
C GLN A 35 -24.32 -3.89 38.36
N ARG A 36 -23.88 -4.44 39.49
CA ARG A 36 -22.83 -5.44 39.48
C ARG A 36 -23.50 -6.77 39.23
N ASP A 37 -22.94 -7.55 38.32
CA ASP A 37 -23.29 -8.94 38.24
C ASP A 37 -23.03 -9.63 39.60
N ASP A 38 -24.02 -10.40 40.08
CA ASP A 38 -23.95 -11.12 41.35
C ASP A 38 -23.42 -12.55 41.18
N GLY A 39 -22.76 -12.83 40.05
CA GLY A 39 -22.28 -14.13 39.60
C GLY A 39 -23.21 -14.80 38.57
N GLY A 40 -24.03 -14.02 37.87
CA GLY A 40 -24.80 -14.38 36.69
C GLY A 40 -23.97 -14.29 35.40
N SER A 41 -24.64 -14.21 34.26
CA SER A 41 -24.04 -14.14 32.92
C SER A 41 -24.82 -13.15 32.02
N GLU A 42 -25.75 -12.39 32.62
CA GLU A 42 -26.67 -11.52 31.90
C GLU A 42 -26.92 -10.25 32.72
N ILE A 43 -26.47 -9.10 32.19
CA ILE A 43 -26.71 -7.78 32.75
C ILE A 43 -27.43 -6.92 31.72
N ILE A 44 -28.65 -6.49 32.07
CA ILE A 44 -29.50 -5.70 31.17
C ILE A 44 -29.55 -4.25 31.66
N GLY A 45 -29.01 -3.33 30.85
CA GLY A 45 -29.00 -1.89 31.11
C GLY A 45 -30.40 -1.25 31.05
N SER A 46 -30.49 0.00 31.51
CA SER A 46 -31.72 0.78 31.49
C SER A 46 -31.82 1.60 30.20
N LEU A 47 -32.80 1.30 29.34
CA LEU A 47 -32.99 1.95 28.03
C LEU A 47 -33.12 3.49 28.00
N ASN A 48 -33.29 4.19 29.12
CA ASN A 48 -33.56 5.64 29.15
C ASN A 48 -32.57 6.44 30.03
N GLN A 49 -31.44 5.85 30.41
CA GLN A 49 -30.40 6.50 31.21
C GLN A 49 -29.03 6.02 30.71
N GLY A 50 -27.99 6.84 30.90
CA GLY A 50 -26.61 6.38 30.72
C GLY A 50 -26.25 5.38 31.81
N ASN A 51 -25.76 4.23 31.41
CA ASN A 51 -25.46 3.07 32.22
C ASN A 51 -23.95 3.01 32.49
N VAL A 52 -23.58 2.63 33.71
CA VAL A 52 -22.18 2.31 34.03
C VAL A 52 -22.14 0.88 34.54
N PHE A 53 -21.50 -0.01 33.79
CA PHE A 53 -21.45 -1.44 34.04
C PHE A 53 -20.01 -1.93 34.17
N VAL A 54 -19.81 -2.89 35.07
CA VAL A 54 -18.57 -3.67 35.18
C VAL A 54 -18.97 -5.12 35.37
N GLY A 55 -18.53 -5.97 34.45
CA GLY A 55 -18.76 -7.39 34.46
C GLY A 55 -17.86 -8.14 35.42
N SER A 56 -17.90 -9.45 35.28
CA SER A 56 -17.43 -10.41 36.26
C SER A 56 -16.12 -11.06 35.79
N THR A 57 -15.91 -12.32 36.15
CA THR A 57 -14.83 -13.13 35.59
C THR A 57 -15.38 -14.28 34.73
N ALA A 58 -16.67 -14.21 34.41
CA ALA A 58 -17.41 -15.18 33.63
C ALA A 58 -17.92 -14.47 32.39
N ASN A 59 -18.29 -15.26 31.38
CA ASN A 59 -18.88 -14.74 30.16
C ASN A 59 -20.18 -13.96 30.46
N ASP A 60 -20.15 -12.67 30.22
CA ASP A 60 -21.20 -11.73 30.49
C ASP A 60 -21.87 -11.25 29.19
N PHE A 61 -23.19 -11.10 29.24
CA PHE A 61 -23.96 -10.41 28.21
C PHE A 61 -24.39 -9.06 28.76
N ALA A 62 -23.81 -7.98 28.24
CA ALA A 62 -24.07 -6.60 28.66
C ALA A 62 -24.76 -5.80 27.55
N THR A 63 -25.75 -5.01 27.93
CA THR A 63 -26.50 -4.16 26.98
C THR A 63 -26.65 -2.74 27.52
N GLY A 64 -26.37 -1.78 26.64
CA GLY A 64 -26.60 -0.36 26.80
C GLY A 64 -28.06 0.06 26.60
N GLY A 65 -28.26 1.31 26.22
CA GLY A 65 -29.53 2.00 26.21
C GLY A 65 -29.72 2.91 24.99
N ASN A 66 -30.38 4.05 25.19
CA ASN A 66 -30.51 5.09 24.15
C ASN A 66 -29.74 6.36 24.54
N GLN A 67 -28.71 6.21 25.35
CA GLN A 67 -27.95 7.29 25.96
C GLN A 67 -26.51 6.79 26.09
N ALA A 68 -25.54 7.71 26.08
CA ALA A 68 -24.14 7.40 26.34
C ALA A 68 -23.95 6.51 27.58
N ASP A 69 -23.35 5.35 27.34
CA ASP A 69 -23.09 4.29 28.29
C ASP A 69 -21.57 4.09 28.49
N ALA A 70 -21.21 3.47 29.60
CA ALA A 70 -19.86 3.02 29.91
C ALA A 70 -19.91 1.57 30.39
N ILE A 71 -19.39 0.64 29.60
CA ILE A 71 -19.54 -0.80 29.82
C ILE A 71 -18.14 -1.43 29.81
N ASP A 72 -17.81 -2.17 30.87
CA ASP A 72 -16.60 -2.98 30.99
C ASP A 72 -17.01 -4.45 31.19
N GLY A 73 -16.63 -5.35 30.28
CA GLY A 73 -16.95 -6.79 30.32
C GLY A 73 -16.24 -7.53 31.45
N GLY A 74 -15.04 -7.08 31.82
CA GLY A 74 -14.24 -7.70 32.88
C GLY A 74 -13.35 -8.83 32.35
N ASP A 75 -13.38 -10.01 32.97
CA ASP A 75 -12.76 -11.21 32.39
C ASP A 75 -13.87 -12.15 31.91
N GLY A 76 -13.65 -12.92 30.86
CA GLY A 76 -14.68 -13.77 30.27
C GLY A 76 -14.68 -13.60 28.76
N ASN A 77 -15.47 -14.43 28.07
CA ASN A 77 -15.77 -14.15 26.67
C ASN A 77 -17.15 -13.51 26.63
N ASP A 78 -17.17 -12.20 26.47
CA ASP A 78 -18.31 -11.36 26.73
C ASP A 78 -19.01 -10.95 25.43
N ILE A 79 -20.24 -10.46 25.58
CA ILE A 79 -21.01 -9.86 24.50
C ILE A 79 -21.50 -8.50 25.00
N ILE A 80 -21.11 -7.43 24.30
CA ILE A 80 -21.44 -6.06 24.66
C ILE A 80 -22.22 -5.42 23.51
N LEU A 81 -23.38 -4.82 23.81
CA LEU A 81 -24.17 -4.02 22.86
C LEU A 81 -24.29 -2.58 23.38
N GLY A 82 -23.71 -1.58 22.72
CA GLY A 82 -23.82 -0.15 23.09
C GLY A 82 -25.19 0.45 22.72
N LEU A 83 -25.60 0.23 21.46
CA LEU A 83 -26.87 0.59 20.83
C LEU A 83 -26.94 2.01 20.24
N GLN A 84 -27.08 3.07 21.04
CA GLN A 84 -27.27 4.44 20.52
C GLN A 84 -26.56 5.47 21.39
N GLU A 85 -26.13 6.55 20.73
CA GLU A 85 -25.34 7.66 21.30
C GLU A 85 -23.91 7.21 21.61
N ASP A 86 -23.04 8.19 21.87
CA ASP A 86 -21.60 7.97 22.04
C ASP A 86 -21.29 7.15 23.32
N ASP A 87 -20.83 5.92 23.15
CA ASP A 87 -20.58 4.94 24.20
C ASP A 87 -19.08 4.74 24.48
N ASN A 88 -18.76 4.23 25.67
CA ASN A 88 -17.41 3.76 26.01
C ASN A 88 -17.47 2.28 26.40
N LEU A 89 -16.91 1.41 25.56
CA LEU A 89 -17.06 -0.04 25.68
C LEU A 89 -15.69 -0.70 25.83
N LEU A 90 -15.55 -1.59 26.81
CA LEU A 90 -14.33 -2.37 27.05
C LEU A 90 -14.72 -3.85 27.15
N GLY A 91 -14.10 -4.71 26.35
CA GLY A 91 -14.23 -6.17 26.45
C GLY A 91 -13.52 -6.70 27.70
N GLY A 92 -12.22 -6.43 27.79
CA GLY A 92 -11.41 -6.73 28.95
C GLY A 92 -10.50 -7.93 28.70
N LYS A 93 -10.68 -9.05 29.40
CA LYS A 93 -9.92 -10.28 29.10
C LYS A 93 -10.82 -11.36 28.56
N GLY A 94 -10.45 -11.93 27.43
CA GLY A 94 -11.05 -13.09 26.80
C GLY A 94 -11.32 -12.76 25.35
N SER A 95 -12.12 -13.59 24.67
CA SER A 95 -12.51 -13.31 23.28
C SER A 95 -13.92 -12.78 23.28
N ASP A 96 -14.04 -11.47 23.06
CA ASP A 96 -15.26 -10.70 23.25
C ASP A 96 -15.95 -10.40 21.91
N ASN A 97 -17.27 -10.15 21.96
CA ASN A 97 -18.02 -9.64 20.83
C ASN A 97 -18.64 -8.30 21.21
N ILE A 98 -18.19 -7.22 20.58
CA ILE A 98 -18.59 -5.86 20.92
C ILE A 98 -19.27 -5.23 19.70
N TYR A 99 -20.47 -4.70 19.91
CA TYR A 99 -21.25 -3.97 18.90
C TYR A 99 -21.59 -2.59 19.46
N ALA A 100 -20.95 -1.55 18.93
CA ALA A 100 -21.02 -0.20 19.46
C ALA A 100 -22.36 0.46 19.10
N GLY A 101 -22.70 0.51 17.81
CA GLY A 101 -24.07 0.66 17.33
C GLY A 101 -24.31 1.98 16.62
N LYS A 102 -24.60 3.05 17.35
CA LYS A 102 -24.70 4.38 16.72
C LYS A 102 -24.12 5.40 17.64
N GLY A 103 -23.50 6.42 17.07
CA GLY A 103 -22.82 7.44 17.86
C GLY A 103 -21.34 7.35 17.57
N ASN A 104 -20.57 8.26 18.14
CA ASN A 104 -19.13 8.23 18.00
C ASN A 104 -18.56 7.49 19.21
N ASP A 105 -18.34 6.20 19.05
CA ASP A 105 -18.05 5.28 20.14
C ASP A 105 -16.54 5.13 20.38
N LEU A 106 -16.18 4.88 21.64
CA LEU A 106 -14.82 4.51 22.03
C LEU A 106 -14.83 3.05 22.50
N VAL A 107 -14.13 2.18 21.78
CA VAL A 107 -14.14 0.73 22.04
C VAL A 107 -12.73 0.20 22.26
N GLY A 108 -12.55 -0.64 23.27
CA GLY A 108 -11.35 -1.46 23.48
C GLY A 108 -11.69 -2.94 23.60
N GLY A 109 -11.08 -3.80 22.79
CA GLY A 109 -11.21 -5.25 22.86
C GLY A 109 -10.55 -5.79 24.12
N GLY A 110 -9.24 -5.58 24.23
CA GLY A 110 -8.47 -5.92 25.42
C GLY A 110 -7.53 -7.08 25.17
N LYS A 111 -7.69 -8.18 25.90
CA LYS A 111 -6.84 -9.36 25.74
C LYS A 111 -7.62 -10.52 25.15
N GLY A 112 -7.21 -11.02 24.00
CA GLY A 112 -7.79 -12.19 23.35
C GLY A 112 -8.17 -11.83 21.93
N GLY A 113 -8.62 -12.82 21.14
CA GLY A 113 -9.09 -12.52 19.78
C GLY A 113 -10.52 -12.03 19.82
N ASP A 114 -10.73 -10.75 19.53
CA ASP A 114 -11.99 -10.04 19.68
C ASP A 114 -12.69 -9.80 18.34
N LEU A 115 -14.02 -9.71 18.38
CA LEU A 115 -14.85 -9.27 17.26
C LEU A 115 -15.52 -7.95 17.63
N ILE A 116 -15.16 -6.88 16.94
CA ILE A 116 -15.62 -5.52 17.25
C ILE A 116 -16.29 -4.89 16.03
N SER A 117 -17.41 -4.22 16.23
CA SER A 117 -18.16 -3.49 15.19
C SER A 117 -18.55 -2.10 15.70
N GLY A 118 -18.10 -1.03 15.04
CA GLY A 118 -18.48 0.37 15.31
C GLY A 118 -19.91 0.70 14.84
N ASP A 119 -20.28 0.17 13.66
CA ASP A 119 -21.58 0.36 12.99
C ASP A 119 -21.79 1.77 12.37
N GLU A 120 -22.39 2.74 13.07
CA GLU A 120 -22.66 4.09 12.53
C GLU A 120 -22.09 5.20 13.42
N GLY A 121 -21.25 6.06 12.86
CA GLY A 121 -20.67 7.22 13.54
C GLY A 121 -19.18 7.29 13.29
N ASP A 122 -18.51 8.30 13.84
CA ASP A 122 -17.06 8.39 13.73
C ASP A 122 -16.45 7.69 14.96
N ASP A 123 -16.13 6.40 14.84
CA ASP A 123 -15.74 5.53 15.93
C ASP A 123 -14.23 5.49 16.16
N THR A 124 -13.82 5.19 17.40
CA THR A 124 -12.42 4.92 17.75
C THR A 124 -12.33 3.56 18.40
N ILE A 125 -11.64 2.62 17.75
CA ILE A 125 -11.62 1.21 18.13
C ILE A 125 -10.19 0.71 18.28
N PHE A 126 -9.90 0.06 19.41
CA PHE A 126 -8.63 -0.58 19.72
C PHE A 126 -8.83 -2.09 19.93
N GLY A 127 -8.12 -2.94 19.19
CA GLY A 127 -8.09 -4.40 19.42
C GLY A 127 -7.28 -4.75 20.66
N GLU A 128 -6.09 -4.14 20.79
CA GLU A 128 -5.09 -4.35 21.85
C GLU A 128 -4.27 -5.64 21.69
N GLU A 129 -4.38 -6.64 22.56
CA GLU A 129 -3.61 -7.89 22.48
C GLU A 129 -4.51 -8.98 21.92
N GLY A 130 -4.24 -9.52 20.74
CA GLY A 130 -5.25 -10.38 20.16
C GLY A 130 -4.93 -10.94 18.80
N ASN A 131 -5.99 -11.29 18.10
CA ASN A 131 -6.02 -11.71 16.72
C ASN A 131 -7.45 -11.33 16.33
N ASP A 132 -7.61 -10.06 16.03
CA ASP A 132 -8.87 -9.36 16.14
C ASP A 132 -9.54 -9.22 14.78
N ILE A 133 -10.85 -9.02 14.81
CA ILE A 133 -11.63 -8.67 13.64
C ILE A 133 -12.39 -7.41 13.99
N ILE A 134 -12.04 -6.31 13.32
CA ILE A 134 -12.57 -4.98 13.61
C ILE A 134 -13.26 -4.43 12.37
N TYR A 135 -14.52 -4.02 12.53
CA TYR A 135 -15.29 -3.30 11.52
C TYR A 135 -15.57 -1.89 12.03
N GLY A 136 -15.10 -0.84 11.33
CA GLY A 136 -15.47 0.55 11.60
C GLY A 136 -16.94 0.78 11.27
N GLY A 137 -17.29 0.69 9.99
CA GLY A 137 -18.66 0.74 9.52
C GLY A 137 -18.94 1.97 8.67
N LYS A 138 -19.73 2.91 9.18
CA LYS A 138 -20.02 4.17 8.48
C LYS A 138 -19.54 5.33 9.32
N GLY A 139 -18.78 6.22 8.72
CA GLY A 139 -18.28 7.43 9.36
C GLY A 139 -16.79 7.51 9.15
N LYS A 140 -16.13 8.43 9.83
CA LYS A 140 -14.67 8.56 9.79
C LYS A 140 -14.10 7.81 10.98
N ASP A 141 -13.75 6.56 10.78
CA ASP A 141 -13.36 5.65 11.84
C ASP A 141 -11.84 5.65 12.05
N ALA A 142 -11.45 5.40 13.29
CA ALA A 142 -10.06 5.26 13.71
C ALA A 142 -9.86 3.88 14.34
N LEU A 143 -9.19 2.98 13.62
CA LEU A 143 -8.98 1.58 14.01
C LEU A 143 -7.49 1.31 14.30
N ASP A 144 -7.20 0.61 15.39
CA ASP A 144 -5.85 0.18 15.81
C ASP A 144 -5.94 -1.29 16.26
N GLY A 145 -5.34 -2.21 15.51
CA GLY A 145 -5.38 -3.66 15.78
C GLY A 145 -4.58 -4.01 17.03
N GLY A 146 -3.34 -3.52 17.07
CA GLY A 146 -2.48 -3.60 18.24
C GLY A 146 -1.43 -4.68 18.08
N ALA A 147 -1.58 -5.82 18.75
CA ALA A 147 -0.61 -6.90 18.68
C ALA A 147 -1.28 -8.22 18.31
N GLY A 148 -0.67 -8.94 17.39
CA GLY A 148 -1.14 -10.18 16.80
C GLY A 148 -1.62 -9.95 15.37
N ASN A 149 -2.18 -10.98 14.73
CA ASN A 149 -2.55 -10.90 13.32
C ASN A 149 -4.03 -10.55 13.19
N ASP A 150 -4.31 -9.32 12.81
CA ASP A 150 -5.62 -8.70 12.87
C ASP A 150 -6.25 -8.52 11.47
N ASN A 151 -7.58 -8.42 11.43
CA ASN A 151 -8.32 -8.06 10.22
C ASN A 151 -9.16 -6.80 10.46
N LEU A 152 -8.81 -5.71 9.79
CA LEU A 152 -9.42 -4.40 10.00
C LEU A 152 -10.13 -3.95 8.73
N TYR A 153 -11.37 -3.47 8.88
CA TYR A 153 -12.21 -3.00 7.78
C TYR A 153 -12.75 -1.61 8.14
N GLY A 154 -12.34 -0.56 7.43
CA GLY A 154 -12.79 0.82 7.62
C GLY A 154 -14.27 0.97 7.27
N GLY A 155 -14.61 0.67 6.01
CA GLY A 155 -15.99 0.57 5.55
C GLY A 155 -16.38 1.74 4.67
N SER A 156 -17.01 2.77 5.22
CA SER A 156 -17.36 3.95 4.42
C SER A 156 -17.10 5.25 5.17
N GLY A 157 -16.34 6.13 4.54
CA GLY A 157 -15.89 7.40 5.09
C GLY A 157 -14.38 7.52 4.87
N ASP A 158 -13.76 8.54 5.46
CA ASP A 158 -12.30 8.66 5.31
C ASP A 158 -11.69 8.13 6.61
N ASP A 159 -11.23 6.89 6.58
CA ASP A 159 -10.85 6.09 7.74
C ASP A 159 -9.34 6.13 7.99
N THR A 160 -8.94 5.92 9.24
CA THR A 160 -7.53 5.74 9.63
C THR A 160 -7.37 4.38 10.29
N ILE A 161 -6.53 3.53 9.72
CA ILE A 161 -6.39 2.12 10.11
C ILE A 161 -4.92 1.82 10.37
N VAL A 162 -4.61 1.25 11.53
CA VAL A 162 -3.28 0.78 11.92
C VAL A 162 -3.35 -0.69 12.28
N GLY A 163 -2.55 -1.54 11.63
CA GLY A 163 -2.44 -2.97 11.93
C GLY A 163 -1.79 -3.19 13.28
N GLY A 164 -0.51 -2.82 13.37
CA GLY A 164 0.28 -2.92 14.60
C GLY A 164 1.38 -3.97 14.47
N GLU A 165 1.64 -4.73 15.52
CA GLU A 165 2.60 -5.84 15.47
C GLU A 165 1.91 -7.11 14.96
N GLY A 166 2.28 -7.67 13.81
CA GLY A 166 1.64 -8.87 13.31
C GLY A 166 1.72 -9.01 11.81
N ASP A 167 1.16 -10.10 11.26
CA ASP A 167 0.88 -10.13 9.82
C ASP A 167 -0.60 -9.76 9.65
N ASP A 168 -0.88 -8.50 9.33
CA ASP A 168 -2.21 -7.89 9.36
C ASP A 168 -2.87 -7.78 7.98
N LEU A 169 -4.20 -7.72 7.99
CA LEU A 169 -5.01 -7.52 6.79
C LEU A 169 -5.92 -6.30 6.96
N LEU A 170 -5.67 -5.26 6.18
CA LEU A 170 -6.35 -3.97 6.26
C LEU A 170 -7.14 -3.67 4.97
N PHE A 171 -8.38 -3.20 5.13
CA PHE A 171 -9.22 -2.69 4.05
C PHE A 171 -9.74 -1.29 4.40
N GLY A 172 -9.43 -0.27 3.57
CA GLY A 172 -10.03 1.06 3.66
C GLY A 172 -11.49 1.06 3.18
N ASP A 173 -11.75 0.36 2.09
CA ASP A 173 -13.05 0.23 1.41
C ASP A 173 -13.48 1.49 0.63
N GLN A 174 -14.30 2.37 1.20
CA GLN A 174 -14.83 3.55 0.49
C GLN A 174 -14.46 4.86 1.17
N GLY A 175 -13.79 5.74 0.43
CA GLY A 175 -13.43 7.08 0.88
C GLY A 175 -11.92 7.24 0.79
N ASN A 176 -11.40 8.36 1.30
CA ASN A 176 -9.98 8.63 1.21
C ASN A 176 -9.28 8.16 2.47
N ASP A 177 -8.77 6.94 2.46
CA ASP A 177 -8.34 6.21 3.64
C ASP A 177 -6.84 6.36 3.90
N THR A 178 -6.44 6.18 5.16
CA THR A 178 -5.02 6.10 5.55
C THR A 178 -4.75 4.80 6.29
N LEU A 179 -3.91 3.95 5.72
CA LEU A 179 -3.57 2.62 6.24
C LEU A 179 -2.08 2.54 6.57
N ASP A 180 -1.75 1.94 7.72
CA ASP A 180 -0.39 1.67 8.19
C ASP A 180 -0.34 0.22 8.69
N GLY A 181 0.42 -0.65 8.02
CA GLY A 181 0.58 -2.06 8.41
C GLY A 181 1.33 -2.17 9.72
N GLY A 182 2.56 -1.64 9.74
CA GLY A 182 3.43 -1.65 10.91
C GLY A 182 4.53 -2.71 10.77
N PRO A 183 4.95 -3.36 11.87
CA PRO A 183 5.86 -4.48 11.80
C PRO A 183 5.18 -5.82 11.46
N GLY A 184 5.62 -6.45 10.38
CA GLY A 184 5.29 -7.81 9.99
C GLY A 184 4.86 -7.88 8.54
N LYS A 185 4.34 -9.02 8.07
CA LYS A 185 4.03 -9.20 6.63
C LYS A 185 2.58 -8.83 6.37
N ASP A 186 2.35 -7.57 6.04
CA ASP A 186 1.02 -7.00 5.98
C ASP A 186 0.42 -7.05 4.57
N THR A 187 -0.91 -6.98 4.51
CA THR A 187 -1.65 -6.83 3.26
C THR A 187 -2.65 -5.69 3.39
N LEU A 188 -2.48 -4.65 2.59
CA LEU A 188 -3.27 -3.43 2.63
C LEU A 188 -4.03 -3.23 1.31
N TYR A 189 -5.33 -2.94 1.43
CA TYR A 189 -6.20 -2.55 0.32
C TYR A 189 -6.80 -1.17 0.60
N GLY A 190 -6.49 -0.17 -0.22
CA GLY A 190 -7.09 1.18 -0.14
C GLY A 190 -8.57 1.11 -0.50
N GLY A 191 -8.87 0.86 -1.77
CA GLY A 191 -10.23 0.63 -2.23
C GLY A 191 -10.68 1.69 -3.22
N GLU A 192 -11.73 2.44 -2.89
CA GLU A 192 -12.25 3.54 -3.71
C GLU A 192 -11.97 4.88 -3.03
N GLY A 193 -11.13 5.73 -3.62
CA GLY A 193 -10.82 7.06 -3.10
C GLY A 193 -9.35 7.39 -3.32
N ASP A 194 -8.93 8.57 -2.88
CA ASP A 194 -7.51 8.92 -2.92
C ASP A 194 -6.85 8.44 -1.62
N ASP A 195 -6.20 7.28 -1.64
CA ASP A 195 -5.75 6.55 -0.45
C ASP A 195 -4.24 6.75 -0.15
N SER A 196 -3.86 6.55 1.11
CA SER A 196 -2.47 6.58 1.57
C SER A 196 -2.13 5.31 2.34
N LEU A 197 -1.29 4.46 1.78
CA LEU A 197 -0.90 3.15 2.34
C LEU A 197 0.58 3.15 2.73
N THR A 198 0.91 2.61 3.90
CA THR A 198 2.28 2.34 4.36
C THR A 198 2.38 0.89 4.79
N GLY A 199 3.30 0.11 4.20
CA GLY A 199 3.56 -1.28 4.60
C GLY A 199 4.25 -1.31 5.95
N GLY A 200 5.51 -0.90 5.99
CA GLY A 200 6.26 -0.73 7.23
C GLY A 200 7.55 -1.54 7.24
N LEU A 201 7.63 -2.56 8.09
CA LEU A 201 8.79 -3.45 8.19
C LEU A 201 8.42 -4.84 7.70
N ASP A 202 9.38 -5.53 7.09
CA ASP A 202 9.22 -6.85 6.46
C ASP A 202 8.47 -6.75 5.12
N ASP A 203 8.26 -7.88 4.44
CA ASP A 203 7.78 -7.89 3.05
C ASP A 203 6.24 -7.75 2.99
N ASP A 204 5.76 -6.65 2.40
CA ASP A 204 4.35 -6.25 2.39
C ASP A 204 3.68 -6.32 1.01
N LEU A 205 2.34 -6.38 1.02
CA LEU A 205 1.49 -6.31 -0.17
C LEU A 205 0.55 -5.10 -0.11
N LEU A 206 0.72 -4.13 -1.00
CA LEU A 206 -0.10 -2.91 -1.04
C LEU A 206 -0.87 -2.81 -2.35
N PHE A 207 -2.17 -2.51 -2.25
CA PHE A 207 -3.06 -2.28 -3.39
C PHE A 207 -3.81 -0.97 -3.19
N GLY A 208 -3.53 0.06 -4.02
CA GLY A 208 -4.20 1.37 -3.97
C GLY A 208 -5.68 1.21 -4.33
N GLY A 209 -5.94 0.72 -5.54
CA GLY A 209 -7.30 0.45 -6.01
C GLY A 209 -7.73 1.48 -7.02
N LYS A 210 -8.64 2.38 -6.66
CA LYS A 210 -9.14 3.43 -7.54
C LYS A 210 -9.01 4.78 -6.89
N GLY A 211 -8.50 5.74 -7.64
CA GLY A 211 -8.37 7.13 -7.21
C GLY A 211 -6.93 7.54 -7.37
N LYS A 212 -6.50 8.59 -6.68
CA LYS A 212 -5.10 8.99 -6.71
C LYS A 212 -4.43 8.51 -5.43
N ASP A 213 -3.72 7.40 -5.53
CA ASP A 213 -3.19 6.70 -4.38
C ASP A 213 -1.71 7.03 -4.14
N THR A 214 -1.30 6.90 -2.88
CA THR A 214 0.10 7.01 -2.47
C THR A 214 0.48 5.80 -1.63
N LEU A 215 1.45 5.01 -2.11
CA LEU A 215 1.90 3.78 -1.50
C LEU A 215 3.38 3.91 -1.09
N TYR A 216 3.68 3.51 0.14
CA TYR A 216 5.02 3.40 0.69
C TYR A 216 5.27 1.96 1.15
N GLY A 217 6.21 1.23 0.53
CA GLY A 217 6.59 -0.13 0.93
C GLY A 217 7.28 -0.11 2.29
N GLY A 218 8.46 0.52 2.34
CA GLY A 218 9.17 0.77 3.58
C GLY A 218 10.47 0.00 3.63
N SER A 219 10.54 -1.07 4.43
CA SER A 219 11.70 -1.96 4.42
C SER A 219 11.27 -3.40 4.28
N GLY A 220 11.80 -4.12 3.31
CA GLY A 220 11.33 -5.45 2.97
C GLY A 220 11.32 -5.60 1.46
N ASP A 221 11.16 -6.81 0.95
CA ASP A 221 10.96 -7.00 -0.48
C ASP A 221 9.45 -6.82 -0.79
N ASP A 222 9.01 -5.59 -1.08
CA ASP A 222 7.59 -5.23 -1.12
C ASP A 222 6.95 -5.44 -2.51
N THR A 223 5.63 -5.62 -2.54
CA THR A 223 4.85 -5.63 -3.80
C THR A 223 3.73 -4.63 -3.74
N MET A 224 3.71 -3.70 -4.70
CA MET A 224 2.78 -2.57 -4.73
C MET A 224 2.09 -2.46 -6.08
N VAL A 225 0.78 -2.25 -6.06
CA VAL A 225 -0.05 -1.99 -7.25
C VAL A 225 -0.86 -0.72 -7.03
N GLY A 226 -0.67 0.30 -7.88
CA GLY A 226 -1.43 1.56 -7.85
C GLY A 226 -2.90 1.32 -8.20
N GLY A 227 -3.18 0.96 -9.45
CA GLY A 227 -4.51 0.56 -9.89
C GLY A 227 -5.08 1.50 -10.95
N GLU A 228 -6.26 2.07 -10.71
CA GLU A 228 -6.83 3.13 -11.55
C GLU A 228 -6.50 4.49 -10.93
N GLY A 229 -5.71 5.35 -11.57
CA GLY A 229 -5.28 6.54 -10.86
C GLY A 229 -4.20 7.36 -11.53
N ASP A 230 -3.74 8.41 -10.85
CA ASP A 230 -2.44 9.00 -11.16
C ASP A 230 -1.61 8.78 -9.89
N ASP A 231 -0.98 7.62 -9.74
CA ASP A 231 -0.53 7.09 -8.45
C ASP A 231 0.93 7.44 -8.14
N LEU A 232 1.28 7.36 -6.86
CA LEU A 232 2.64 7.56 -6.35
C LEU A 232 3.10 6.32 -5.58
N LEU A 233 4.09 5.60 -6.08
CA LEU A 233 4.61 4.38 -5.46
C LEU A 233 6.09 4.57 -5.05
N PHE A 234 6.40 4.28 -3.79
CA PHE A 234 7.75 4.37 -3.22
C PHE A 234 8.14 3.03 -2.57
N GLY A 235 9.08 2.28 -3.14
CA GLY A 235 9.52 0.98 -2.60
C GLY A 235 10.39 1.13 -1.35
N ASP A 236 11.26 2.15 -1.36
CA ASP A 236 12.22 2.48 -0.31
C ASP A 236 13.39 1.48 -0.19
N GLN A 237 13.34 0.47 0.67
CA GLN A 237 14.44 -0.47 0.91
C GLN A 237 14.02 -1.91 0.65
N GLY A 238 14.78 -2.62 -0.18
CA GLY A 238 14.55 -4.04 -0.48
C GLY A 238 14.34 -4.22 -1.98
N ASN A 239 14.13 -5.45 -2.43
CA ASN A 239 13.94 -5.74 -3.84
C ASN A 239 12.44 -5.70 -4.15
N ASP A 240 11.98 -4.57 -4.65
CA ASP A 240 10.56 -4.25 -4.72
C ASP A 240 9.96 -4.56 -6.09
N ILE A 241 8.65 -4.82 -6.11
CA ILE A 241 7.84 -4.98 -7.30
C ILE A 241 6.78 -3.86 -7.33
N LEU A 242 6.88 -2.97 -8.30
CA LEU A 242 5.97 -1.83 -8.47
C LEU A 242 5.20 -1.95 -9.79
N ASP A 243 3.88 -1.78 -9.73
CA ASP A 243 2.99 -1.70 -10.89
C ASP A 243 2.08 -0.46 -10.76
N GLY A 244 2.25 0.54 -11.63
CA GLY A 244 1.44 1.77 -11.61
C GLY A 244 -0.01 1.48 -12.00
N GLY A 245 -0.18 0.87 -13.17
CA GLY A 245 -1.48 0.40 -13.64
C GLY A 245 -2.06 1.29 -14.74
N LEU A 246 -3.19 1.95 -14.46
CA LEU A 246 -3.84 2.87 -15.39
C LEU A 246 -3.63 4.30 -14.94
N GLY A 247 -3.17 5.15 -15.85
CA GLY A 247 -3.09 6.60 -15.67
C GLY A 247 -1.65 7.05 -15.47
N LYS A 248 -1.43 8.29 -15.04
CA LYS A 248 -0.08 8.88 -15.09
C LYS A 248 0.62 8.70 -13.76
N ASP A 249 1.49 7.70 -13.69
CA ASP A 249 2.05 7.24 -12.45
C ASP A 249 3.48 7.74 -12.22
N ILE A 250 3.87 7.81 -10.94
CA ILE A 250 5.26 8.07 -10.53
C ILE A 250 5.71 6.94 -9.62
N LEU A 251 6.69 6.16 -10.10
CA LEU A 251 7.26 5.02 -9.39
C LEU A 251 8.72 5.33 -9.03
N SER A 252 9.08 5.12 -7.78
CA SER A 252 10.44 5.23 -7.26
C SER A 252 10.76 3.98 -6.44
N ALA A 253 11.57 3.07 -6.97
CA ALA A 253 11.83 1.80 -6.29
C ALA A 253 12.76 1.98 -5.08
N GLY A 254 13.97 2.52 -5.24
CA GLY A 254 14.79 2.94 -4.09
C GLY A 254 16.12 2.20 -3.98
N GLU A 255 16.33 1.44 -2.91
CA GLU A 255 17.51 0.60 -2.71
C GLU A 255 17.18 -0.88 -2.90
N GLY A 256 17.69 -1.53 -3.95
CA GLY A 256 17.36 -2.92 -4.21
C GLY A 256 17.62 -3.30 -5.66
N ASP A 257 17.55 -4.59 -5.99
CA ASP A 257 17.43 -5.00 -7.39
C ASP A 257 15.92 -5.06 -7.73
N ASP A 258 15.35 -3.97 -8.25
CA ASP A 258 13.89 -3.76 -8.30
C ASP A 258 13.24 -4.11 -9.65
N SER A 259 11.91 -4.25 -9.65
CA SER A 259 11.11 -4.49 -10.87
C SER A 259 9.92 -3.53 -10.93
N MET A 260 9.87 -2.69 -11.98
CA MET A 260 8.82 -1.68 -12.14
C MET A 260 8.10 -1.81 -13.48
N THR A 261 6.77 -1.63 -13.46
CA THR A 261 5.92 -1.44 -14.65
C THR A 261 5.11 -0.15 -14.48
N GLY A 262 5.20 0.78 -15.43
CA GLY A 262 4.35 1.99 -15.45
C GLY A 262 2.91 1.63 -15.75
N GLY A 263 2.67 1.06 -16.94
CA GLY A 263 1.37 0.53 -17.32
C GLY A 263 0.82 1.19 -18.56
N LEU A 264 -0.34 1.85 -18.45
CA LEU A 264 -0.92 2.67 -19.52
C LEU A 264 -0.77 4.15 -19.19
N ASP A 265 -0.69 4.99 -20.23
CA ASP A 265 -0.47 6.43 -20.16
C ASP A 265 1.00 6.78 -19.87
N ASP A 266 1.31 8.07 -19.69
CA ASP A 266 2.71 8.54 -19.67
C ASP A 266 3.26 8.54 -18.24
N ASP A 267 4.25 7.69 -17.97
CA ASP A 267 4.73 7.41 -16.62
C ASP A 267 6.15 7.94 -16.33
N LEU A 268 6.45 8.11 -15.04
CA LEU A 268 7.79 8.46 -14.55
C LEU A 268 8.33 7.35 -13.64
N LEU A 269 9.40 6.68 -14.09
CA LEU A 269 10.01 5.57 -13.37
C LEU A 269 11.45 5.90 -12.95
N PHE A 270 11.76 5.70 -11.67
CA PHE A 270 13.09 5.86 -11.07
C PHE A 270 13.52 4.56 -10.37
N GLY A 271 14.51 3.85 -10.92
CA GLY A 271 15.03 2.60 -10.35
C GLY A 271 15.74 2.85 -9.01
N GLY A 272 16.82 3.62 -9.06
CA GLY A 272 17.50 4.09 -7.85
C GLY A 272 18.87 3.46 -7.68
N GLN A 273 19.06 2.63 -6.66
CA GLN A 273 20.31 1.90 -6.42
C GLN A 273 20.09 0.41 -6.59
N GLY A 274 20.83 -0.23 -7.48
CA GLY A 274 20.88 -1.69 -7.60
C GLY A 274 20.78 -2.10 -9.05
N LYS A 275 20.15 -3.23 -9.36
CA LYS A 275 19.94 -3.65 -10.74
C LYS A 275 18.47 -3.70 -11.02
N ASP A 276 18.00 -2.65 -11.65
CA ASP A 276 16.58 -2.42 -11.76
C ASP A 276 16.08 -2.88 -13.12
N THR A 277 14.86 -3.39 -13.15
CA THR A 277 14.13 -3.74 -14.38
C THR A 277 12.98 -2.77 -14.56
N LEU A 278 13.01 -1.99 -15.63
CA LEU A 278 12.03 -0.94 -15.90
C LEU A 278 11.24 -1.27 -17.17
N ILE A 279 9.92 -1.36 -17.04
CA ILE A 279 8.96 -1.45 -18.15
C ILE A 279 8.12 -0.17 -18.11
N GLY A 280 8.29 0.74 -19.07
CA GLY A 280 7.41 1.93 -19.16
C GLY A 280 5.96 1.49 -19.42
N GLY A 281 5.76 0.79 -20.54
CA GLY A 281 4.47 0.26 -20.90
C GLY A 281 3.96 0.98 -22.13
N ALA A 282 2.73 1.48 -22.07
CA ALA A 282 2.10 2.16 -23.19
C ALA A 282 1.93 3.65 -22.91
N GLY A 283 2.77 4.49 -23.49
CA GLY A 283 2.72 5.93 -23.29
C GLY A 283 4.03 6.56 -23.71
N ASP A 284 4.17 7.88 -23.56
CA ASP A 284 5.47 8.53 -23.72
C ASP A 284 6.17 8.59 -22.35
N ASP A 285 6.92 7.54 -22.00
CA ASP A 285 7.44 7.36 -20.64
C ASP A 285 8.80 8.03 -20.37
N LEU A 286 9.08 8.34 -19.11
CA LEU A 286 10.37 8.84 -18.65
C LEU A 286 11.02 7.85 -17.68
N LEU A 287 12.09 7.19 -18.13
CA LEU A 287 12.74 6.10 -17.40
C LEU A 287 14.14 6.51 -16.96
N THR A 288 14.45 6.33 -15.68
CA THR A 288 15.75 6.60 -15.06
C THR A 288 16.20 5.35 -14.32
N GLY A 289 17.30 4.73 -14.75
CA GLY A 289 17.81 3.51 -14.10
C GLY A 289 18.44 3.83 -12.75
N GLY A 290 19.29 4.87 -12.73
CA GLY A 290 20.02 5.27 -11.54
C GLY A 290 21.41 4.62 -11.48
N LYS A 291 21.76 4.09 -10.32
CA LYS A 291 23.05 3.43 -10.11
C LYS A 291 22.90 1.94 -10.24
N GLY A 292 23.69 1.38 -11.14
CA GLY A 292 23.99 -0.04 -11.19
C GLY A 292 23.83 -0.54 -12.60
N ASN A 293 23.29 -1.73 -12.77
CA ASN A 293 23.26 -2.41 -14.07
C ASN A 293 21.82 -2.65 -14.45
N ASP A 294 21.21 -1.64 -15.04
CA ASP A 294 19.76 -1.57 -15.18
C ASP A 294 19.30 -2.12 -16.53
N THR A 295 18.07 -2.62 -16.57
CA THR A 295 17.47 -3.19 -17.78
C THR A 295 16.16 -2.49 -18.11
N PHE A 296 16.14 -1.79 -19.24
CA PHE A 296 14.93 -1.19 -19.80
C PHE A 296 14.28 -2.18 -20.76
N VAL A 297 13.08 -2.63 -20.43
CA VAL A 297 12.38 -3.71 -21.12
C VAL A 297 11.21 -3.17 -21.93
N TYR A 298 11.18 -3.53 -23.21
CA TYR A 298 10.10 -3.20 -24.14
C TYR A 298 9.34 -4.48 -24.52
N GLU A 299 8.11 -4.59 -24.02
CA GLU A 299 7.20 -5.71 -24.25
C GLU A 299 5.95 -5.25 -25.03
N GLY A 300 5.31 -6.12 -25.80
CA GLY A 300 4.08 -5.74 -26.54
C GLY A 300 4.30 -5.12 -27.93
N ALA A 301 3.23 -4.70 -28.58
CA ALA A 301 3.27 -4.24 -29.97
C ALA A 301 3.96 -2.86 -30.07
N ILE A 302 4.83 -2.68 -31.06
CA ILE A 302 5.66 -1.45 -31.19
C ILE A 302 4.80 -0.18 -31.29
N ASP A 303 3.58 -0.26 -31.83
CA ASP A 303 2.67 0.87 -31.99
C ASP A 303 1.92 1.27 -30.71
N GLN A 304 2.04 0.48 -29.65
CA GLN A 304 1.41 0.74 -28.35
C GLN A 304 2.38 1.25 -27.29
N LEU A 305 3.69 1.14 -27.54
CA LEU A 305 4.76 1.52 -26.60
C LEU A 305 5.02 3.03 -26.47
N GLY A 306 4.41 3.87 -27.31
CA GLY A 306 4.68 5.32 -27.36
C GLY A 306 6.15 5.69 -27.61
N GLN A 307 6.57 6.87 -27.15
CA GLN A 307 7.92 7.44 -27.31
C GLN A 307 8.60 7.70 -25.96
N ASP A 308 9.36 6.72 -25.49
CA ASP A 308 10.02 6.85 -24.20
C ASP A 308 11.32 7.65 -24.26
N THR A 309 11.73 8.12 -23.09
CA THR A 309 12.99 8.81 -22.82
C THR A 309 13.75 8.12 -21.70
N LEU A 310 14.95 7.61 -22.01
CA LEU A 310 15.91 7.13 -21.01
C LEU A 310 16.81 8.29 -20.57
N THR A 311 16.83 8.64 -19.29
CA THR A 311 17.46 9.89 -18.83
C THR A 311 18.97 9.77 -18.52
N ASP A 312 19.43 8.57 -18.15
CA ASP A 312 20.78 8.35 -17.62
C ASP A 312 21.50 7.09 -18.13
N PHE A 313 20.99 6.48 -19.22
CA PHE A 313 21.52 5.23 -19.79
C PHE A 313 23.05 5.20 -19.97
N ASN A 314 23.70 4.27 -19.28
CA ASN A 314 25.13 3.97 -19.35
C ASN A 314 25.40 2.72 -20.22
N VAL A 315 25.93 2.93 -21.42
CA VAL A 315 26.27 1.87 -22.40
C VAL A 315 27.24 0.78 -21.91
N SER A 316 27.92 0.99 -20.78
CA SER A 316 28.85 0.02 -20.21
C SER A 316 28.26 -0.81 -19.08
N GLU A 317 27.11 -0.40 -18.54
CA GLU A 317 26.47 -1.01 -17.37
C GLU A 317 25.05 -1.52 -17.71
N ASP A 318 24.29 -0.73 -18.46
CA ASP A 318 22.86 -0.93 -18.68
C ASP A 318 22.56 -1.72 -19.97
N ALA A 319 21.34 -2.26 -20.00
CA ALA A 319 20.82 -3.05 -21.10
C ALA A 319 19.43 -2.56 -21.56
N ILE A 320 19.16 -2.76 -22.86
CA ILE A 320 17.82 -2.64 -23.43
C ILE A 320 17.38 -4.04 -23.85
N ALA A 321 16.27 -4.53 -23.31
CA ALA A 321 15.67 -5.81 -23.65
C ALA A 321 14.43 -5.60 -24.53
N LEU A 322 14.37 -6.32 -25.66
CA LEU A 322 13.26 -6.24 -26.61
C LEU A 322 12.51 -7.58 -26.67
N ASN A 323 11.43 -7.70 -25.90
CA ASN A 323 10.72 -8.97 -25.68
C ASN A 323 9.38 -9.10 -26.44
N SER A 324 9.11 -8.22 -27.41
CA SER A 324 7.88 -8.29 -28.23
C SER A 324 7.82 -9.49 -29.19
N THR A 325 6.62 -10.07 -29.33
CA THR A 325 6.32 -11.03 -30.40
C THR A 325 6.41 -10.42 -31.81
N ASP A 326 6.29 -9.10 -31.96
CA ASP A 326 6.52 -8.42 -33.24
C ASP A 326 8.00 -8.44 -33.64
N PHE A 327 8.92 -8.45 -32.66
CA PHE A 327 10.34 -8.70 -32.93
C PHE A 327 10.61 -10.18 -33.32
N SER A 328 9.76 -11.12 -32.86
CA SER A 328 9.89 -12.56 -33.20
C SER A 328 9.45 -12.92 -34.62
N ALA A 329 8.68 -12.06 -35.30
CA ALA A 329 8.28 -12.22 -36.71
C ALA A 329 9.44 -12.00 -37.71
N LEU A 330 10.64 -11.70 -37.22
CA LEU A 330 11.88 -11.61 -37.99
C LEU A 330 12.54 -12.99 -38.25
N ALA A 331 11.78 -14.10 -38.18
CA ALA A 331 12.28 -15.47 -38.34
C ALA A 331 12.87 -15.77 -39.74
N PRO A 332 14.01 -16.50 -39.86
CA PRO A 332 14.72 -16.78 -41.13
C PRO A 332 13.83 -17.37 -42.24
N GLY A 333 13.78 -16.74 -43.42
CA GLY A 333 13.12 -17.25 -44.63
C GLY A 333 11.84 -16.57 -45.12
N VAL A 334 11.30 -15.57 -44.43
CA VAL A 334 10.26 -14.64 -44.94
C VAL A 334 10.96 -13.51 -45.73
N PRO A 335 10.40 -12.87 -46.79
CA PRO A 335 11.02 -11.69 -47.39
C PRO A 335 11.34 -10.64 -46.33
N GLY A 336 12.62 -10.39 -46.08
CA GLY A 336 13.15 -9.62 -44.95
C GLY A 336 13.25 -10.41 -43.65
N ALA A 337 13.80 -11.62 -43.75
CA ALA A 337 14.22 -12.45 -42.65
C ALA A 337 15.72 -12.69 -42.76
N LEU A 338 16.40 -12.62 -41.61
CA LEU A 338 17.85 -12.45 -41.54
C LEU A 338 18.57 -13.79 -41.68
N ALA A 339 19.54 -13.85 -42.60
CA ALA A 339 20.48 -14.97 -42.72
C ALA A 339 21.79 -14.61 -42.01
N ASP A 340 22.39 -15.60 -41.37
CA ASP A 340 23.64 -15.46 -40.62
C ASP A 340 24.79 -15.01 -41.54
N GLY A 341 25.45 -13.89 -41.21
CA GLY A 341 26.64 -13.39 -41.92
C GLY A 341 26.49 -12.15 -42.82
N GLU A 342 25.35 -11.46 -42.84
CA GLU A 342 25.17 -10.22 -43.62
C GLU A 342 24.92 -8.98 -42.74
N PHE A 343 25.97 -8.51 -42.05
CA PHE A 343 26.01 -7.14 -41.51
C PHE A 343 27.00 -6.30 -42.31
N GLN A 344 26.56 -5.15 -42.83
CA GLN A 344 27.45 -4.12 -43.36
C GLN A 344 27.58 -2.99 -42.35
N THR A 345 28.80 -2.76 -41.87
CA THR A 345 29.18 -1.46 -41.33
C THR A 345 29.13 -0.46 -42.47
N ILE A 346 28.21 0.51 -42.41
CA ILE A 346 28.33 1.69 -43.26
C ILE A 346 29.53 2.46 -42.72
N ALA A 347 30.58 2.50 -43.54
CA ALA A 347 31.81 3.20 -43.25
C ALA A 347 31.51 4.70 -43.07
N ASN A 348 31.23 5.11 -41.82
CA ASN A 348 31.36 6.46 -41.24
C ASN A 348 30.72 6.61 -39.84
N PHE A 349 30.16 5.56 -39.23
CA PHE A 349 29.67 5.63 -37.84
C PHE A 349 30.57 4.83 -36.90
N SER A 350 31.04 5.46 -35.82
CA SER A 350 32.06 4.92 -34.89
C SER A 350 31.51 4.34 -33.58
N GLY A 351 30.20 4.17 -33.44
CA GLY A 351 29.58 3.51 -32.28
C GLY A 351 29.67 2.00 -32.39
N LYS A 352 30.15 1.32 -31.33
CA LYS A 352 30.09 -0.14 -31.20
C LYS A 352 28.72 -0.51 -30.60
N ALA A 353 28.06 -1.48 -31.22
CA ALA A 353 26.82 -2.06 -30.71
C ALA A 353 27.07 -2.82 -29.39
N ALA A 354 26.14 -2.68 -28.45
CA ALA A 354 25.94 -3.64 -27.37
C ALA A 354 25.58 -5.01 -27.96
N ASP A 355 25.96 -6.08 -27.26
CA ASP A 355 26.31 -7.41 -27.78
C ASP A 355 25.22 -8.16 -28.60
N ALA A 356 25.72 -9.13 -29.34
CA ALA A 356 25.30 -9.79 -30.56
C ALA A 356 23.90 -10.42 -30.61
N GLY A 357 23.18 -10.15 -31.71
CA GLY A 357 22.01 -10.93 -32.08
C GLY A 357 21.40 -10.58 -33.43
N ASN A 358 20.74 -9.42 -33.56
CA ASN A 358 19.92 -9.08 -34.74
C ASN A 358 19.75 -7.56 -34.85
N ALA A 359 20.60 -6.86 -35.60
CA ALA A 359 20.61 -5.39 -35.61
C ALA A 359 19.74 -4.78 -36.74
N ASN A 360 18.57 -4.23 -36.36
CA ASN A 360 17.81 -3.22 -37.11
C ASN A 360 17.70 -1.88 -36.33
N LEU A 361 18.47 -1.73 -35.24
CA LEU A 361 18.47 -0.56 -34.37
C LEU A 361 19.68 0.33 -34.71
N ILE A 362 19.45 1.60 -35.00
CA ILE A 362 20.48 2.61 -35.20
C ILE A 362 20.37 3.64 -34.11
N TYR A 363 21.41 3.81 -33.31
CA TYR A 363 21.52 4.94 -32.42
C TYR A 363 22.16 6.14 -33.14
N ASP A 364 21.49 7.29 -33.14
CA ASP A 364 22.04 8.57 -33.62
C ASP A 364 22.52 9.44 -32.45
N PRO A 365 23.83 9.60 -32.27
CA PRO A 365 24.41 10.41 -31.21
C PRO A 365 24.24 11.93 -31.41
N GLU A 366 23.88 12.41 -32.61
CA GLU A 366 23.59 13.84 -32.82
C GLU A 366 22.16 14.20 -32.39
N SER A 367 21.20 13.30 -32.63
CA SER A 367 19.80 13.52 -32.27
C SER A 367 19.43 12.94 -30.91
N GLY A 368 20.19 11.97 -30.38
CA GLY A 368 19.83 11.23 -29.18
C GLY A 368 18.85 10.07 -29.43
N LEU A 369 18.53 9.76 -30.70
CA LEU A 369 17.41 8.88 -31.02
C LEU A 369 17.87 7.45 -31.33
N LEU A 370 17.17 6.44 -30.83
CA LEU A 370 17.25 5.06 -31.34
C LEU A 370 16.20 4.90 -32.45
N TYR A 371 16.65 4.54 -33.64
CA TYR A 371 15.82 4.33 -34.81
C TYR A 371 15.70 2.86 -35.11
N TYR A 372 14.52 2.46 -35.59
CA TYR A 372 14.35 1.22 -36.32
C TYR A 372 14.20 1.48 -37.80
N ILE A 373 14.92 0.69 -38.59
CA ILE A 373 14.82 0.71 -40.04
C ILE A 373 13.94 -0.45 -40.47
N ASP A 374 12.78 -0.12 -41.05
CA ASP A 374 11.93 -1.11 -41.71
C ASP A 374 12.47 -1.54 -43.09
N LYS A 375 11.82 -2.54 -43.72
CA LYS A 375 12.23 -3.09 -45.03
C LYS A 375 12.12 -2.08 -46.18
N GLN A 376 11.51 -0.92 -45.95
CA GLN A 376 11.31 0.16 -46.90
C GLN A 376 12.36 1.27 -46.73
N GLY A 377 13.25 1.16 -45.74
CA GLY A 377 14.23 2.20 -45.41
C GLY A 377 13.60 3.41 -44.72
N ILE A 378 12.40 3.25 -44.15
CA ILE A 378 11.73 4.27 -43.36
C ILE A 378 12.34 4.20 -41.96
N THR A 379 12.93 5.31 -41.53
CA THR A 379 13.42 5.52 -40.17
C THR A 379 12.27 6.10 -39.37
N THR A 380 11.64 5.30 -38.53
CA THR A 380 10.76 5.82 -37.48
C THR A 380 11.63 5.96 -36.22
N PRO A 381 11.65 7.12 -35.56
CA PRO A 381 12.21 7.22 -34.21
C PRO A 381 11.45 6.23 -33.33
N MET A 382 12.17 5.31 -32.70
CA MET A 382 11.56 4.38 -31.75
C MET A 382 11.70 4.87 -30.32
N LEU A 383 12.73 5.67 -30.05
CA LEU A 383 13.10 6.08 -28.71
C LEU A 383 13.85 7.40 -28.80
N ASP A 384 13.49 8.39 -27.98
CA ASP A 384 14.30 9.59 -27.79
C ASP A 384 15.15 9.43 -26.53
N MET A 385 16.36 8.89 -26.67
CA MET A 385 17.30 8.75 -25.55
C MET A 385 17.94 10.07 -25.13
N GLY A 386 17.37 11.21 -25.56
CA GLY A 386 17.78 12.55 -25.17
C GLY A 386 19.14 12.98 -25.71
N LYS A 387 19.37 14.29 -25.75
CA LYS A 387 20.65 14.90 -26.17
C LYS A 387 21.79 14.72 -25.17
N ASN A 388 21.57 13.94 -24.10
CA ASN A 388 22.54 13.77 -23.01
C ASN A 388 23.44 12.55 -23.18
N LEU A 389 23.29 11.75 -24.25
CA LEU A 389 24.28 10.72 -24.55
C LEU A 389 25.60 11.36 -25.02
N THR A 390 26.40 11.75 -24.05
CA THR A 390 27.75 12.18 -24.29
C THR A 390 28.61 10.92 -24.29
N LEU A 391 28.91 10.38 -25.48
CA LEU A 391 30.01 9.41 -25.66
C LEU A 391 31.35 10.14 -25.47
N GLY A 392 31.59 10.60 -24.25
CA GLY A 392 32.77 11.35 -23.85
C GLY A 392 33.58 10.52 -22.86
N ASN A 393 34.77 10.09 -23.28
CA ASN A 393 35.77 9.55 -22.38
C ASN A 393 35.93 10.48 -21.16
N ASP A 394 35.93 9.87 -19.97
CA ASP A 394 36.54 10.34 -18.74
C ASP A 394 36.63 11.85 -18.55
N ASN A 395 35.75 12.37 -17.69
CA ASN A 395 36.08 13.17 -16.50
C ASN A 395 34.93 14.13 -16.19
N PHE A 396 34.10 13.76 -15.22
CA PHE A 396 33.60 14.76 -14.28
C PHE A 396 33.71 14.21 -12.86
N ASP A 397 34.92 14.41 -12.34
CA ASP A 397 35.18 14.69 -10.93
C ASP A 397 34.28 15.87 -10.49
N LEU A 398 33.59 15.75 -9.34
CA LEU A 398 33.67 16.68 -8.18
C LEU A 398 32.36 16.88 -7.39
N ILE A 399 32.54 16.74 -6.07
CA ILE A 399 31.94 17.46 -4.91
C ILE A 399 30.55 17.04 -4.45
#